data_AF-A0A941GFY4-F1
#
_entry.id   AF-A0A941GFY4-F1
#
_cell.length_a   1.000
_cell.length_b   1.000
_cell.length_c   1.000
_cell.angle_alpha   90.00
_cell.angle_beta   90.00
_cell.angle_gamma   90.00
#
_symmetry.space_group_name_H-M   'P 1'
#
loop_
_entity.id
_entity.type
_entity.pdbx_description
1 polymer ?
#
loop_
_entity_poly.entity_id
_entity_poly.type
_entity_poly.pdbx_seq_one_letter_code
_entity_poly.pdbx_strand_id
1 'polypeptide(L)'
;MSSRISYCVFLYIETTGYISIEAEHYFLNKDATNKQGDIYRFDVLEGYGKTLSAIKAFPTTEYFTAGEDAPYLEYHVVVSEAGTHEIELYMQPSNPVTKDNTLFCGIQANEDDINVVNIIMWEVSFCTIC
;
A
#
# COMPACT_ATOMS: atom_id res chain seq x y z
N MET A 1 17.34 26.50 21.26
CA MET A 1 15.86 26.40 21.10
C MET A 1 15.61 25.01 20.54
N SER A 2 15.40 24.02 21.41
CA SER A 2 15.21 22.62 20.99
C SER A 2 13.74 22.46 20.58
N SER A 3 13.50 22.50 19.29
CA SER A 3 12.21 22.18 18.69
C SER A 3 11.91 20.71 18.98
N ARG A 4 11.08 20.46 19.99
CA ARG A 4 10.48 19.14 20.21
C ARG A 4 9.57 18.86 19.03
N ILE A 5 10.09 18.15 18.03
CA ILE A 5 9.27 17.52 17.02
C ILE A 5 8.40 16.52 17.77
N SER A 6 7.10 16.79 17.87
CA SER A 6 6.14 15.80 18.35
C SER A 6 6.06 14.76 17.23
N TYR A 7 6.72 13.62 17.41
CA TYR A 7 6.65 12.53 16.45
C TYR A 7 5.18 12.11 16.31
N CYS A 8 4.63 12.24 15.10
CA CYS A 8 3.37 11.59 14.77
C CYS A 8 3.64 10.08 14.77
N VAL A 9 2.80 9.31 15.47
CA VAL A 9 3.01 7.88 15.75
C VAL A 9 3.08 7.01 14.48
N PHE A 10 2.75 7.54 13.31
CA PHE A 10 2.78 6.83 12.01
C PHE A 10 3.59 7.55 10.92
N LEU A 11 4.58 8.37 11.31
CA LEU A 11 5.52 9.00 10.38
C LEU A 11 6.86 8.25 10.40
N TYR A 12 7.28 7.74 9.24
CA TYR A 12 8.53 6.99 9.08
C TYR A 12 9.62 7.88 8.48
N ILE A 13 10.79 7.93 9.11
CA ILE A 13 11.90 8.79 8.70
C ILE A 13 13.08 7.91 8.26
N GLU A 14 13.56 8.14 7.05
CA GLU A 14 14.75 7.49 6.51
C GLU A 14 16.00 7.95 7.27
N THR A 15 16.70 7.01 7.88
CA THR A 15 17.92 7.28 8.69
C THR A 15 19.09 6.36 8.35
N THR A 16 18.84 5.28 7.60
CA THR A 16 19.81 4.21 7.33
C THR A 16 19.87 3.82 5.85
N GLY A 17 19.41 4.67 4.94
CA GLY A 17 19.38 4.41 3.49
C GLY A 17 18.13 3.67 2.99
N TYR A 18 17.20 3.31 3.88
CA TYR A 18 15.93 2.67 3.53
C TYR A 18 14.89 2.90 4.63
N ILE A 19 13.62 2.65 4.29
CA ILE A 19 12.50 2.62 5.24
C ILE A 19 11.87 1.22 5.13
N SER A 20 11.57 0.62 6.28
CA SER A 20 10.82 -0.65 6.35
C SER A 20 9.60 -0.46 7.24
N ILE A 21 8.43 -0.84 6.74
CA ILE A 21 7.13 -0.60 7.38
C ILE A 21 6.33 -1.91 7.36
N GLU A 22 5.87 -2.35 8.54
CA GLU A 22 4.89 -3.43 8.63
C GLU A 22 3.53 -2.93 8.10
N ALA A 23 2.83 -3.77 7.35
CA ALA A 23 1.64 -3.35 6.59
C ALA A 23 0.47 -2.83 7.46
N GLU A 24 0.39 -3.22 8.74
CA GLU A 24 -0.65 -2.71 9.64
C GLU A 24 -0.39 -1.29 10.15
N HIS A 25 0.83 -0.76 10.01
CA HIS A 25 1.20 0.56 10.53
C HIS A 25 0.95 1.70 9.54
N TYR A 26 -0.22 1.68 8.89
CA TYR A 26 -0.66 2.77 8.04
C TYR A 26 -1.04 4.01 8.86
N PHE A 27 -0.92 5.19 8.27
CA PHE A 27 -1.40 6.45 8.84
C PHE A 27 -2.93 6.57 8.70
N LEU A 28 -3.47 6.18 7.54
CA LEU A 28 -4.90 6.21 7.23
C LEU A 28 -5.33 4.92 6.54
N ASN A 29 -6.49 4.40 6.91
CA ASN A 29 -7.22 3.38 6.16
C ASN A 29 -8.51 4.01 5.65
N LYS A 30 -8.60 4.19 4.34
CA LYS A 30 -9.72 4.84 3.69
C LYS A 30 -10.64 3.80 3.10
N ASP A 31 -11.83 3.74 3.67
CA ASP A 31 -12.93 2.96 3.13
C ASP A 31 -13.42 3.54 1.79
N ALA A 32 -13.82 2.66 0.89
CA ALA A 32 -14.57 2.97 -0.32
C ALA A 32 -16.01 2.47 -0.20
N THR A 33 -16.90 2.97 -1.05
CA THR A 33 -18.30 2.55 -1.07
C THR A 33 -18.74 2.34 -2.50
N ASN A 34 -19.35 1.19 -2.78
CA ASN A 34 -19.86 0.92 -4.11
C ASN A 34 -21.16 1.68 -4.40
N LYS A 35 -21.67 1.56 -5.62
CA LYS A 35 -22.93 2.19 -6.06
C LYS A 35 -24.17 1.71 -5.28
N GLN A 36 -24.09 0.57 -4.60
CA GLN A 36 -25.17 -0.04 -3.83
C GLN A 36 -25.12 0.34 -2.35
N GLY A 37 -24.03 0.99 -1.90
CA GLY A 37 -23.82 1.39 -0.51
C GLY A 37 -23.01 0.39 0.32
N ASP A 38 -22.47 -0.68 -0.27
CA ASP A 38 -21.60 -1.61 0.45
C ASP A 38 -20.23 -0.99 0.68
N ILE A 39 -19.68 -1.23 1.88
CA ILE A 39 -18.39 -0.69 2.31
C ILE A 39 -17.29 -1.67 1.91
N TYR A 40 -16.26 -1.14 1.27
CA TYR A 40 -15.03 -1.82 0.94
C TYR A 40 -13.91 -1.24 1.78
N ARG A 41 -13.10 -2.09 2.41
CA ARG A 41 -12.04 -1.65 3.32
C ARG A 41 -10.91 -2.64 3.41
N PHE A 42 -9.75 -2.19 3.87
CA PHE A 42 -8.70 -3.09 4.32
C PHE A 42 -8.93 -3.50 5.77
N ASP A 43 -8.77 -4.79 6.06
CA ASP A 43 -8.71 -5.31 7.42
C ASP A 43 -7.35 -5.95 7.71
N VAL A 44 -6.92 -5.83 8.97
CA VAL A 44 -5.70 -6.45 9.48
C VAL A 44 -5.97 -7.91 9.81
N LEU A 45 -5.09 -8.78 9.34
CA LEU A 45 -5.04 -10.20 9.63
C LEU A 45 -3.91 -10.45 10.63
N GLU A 46 -4.24 -10.41 11.93
CA GLU A 46 -3.28 -10.55 13.02
C GLU A 46 -2.49 -11.87 12.92
N GLY A 47 -1.15 -11.79 13.06
CA GLY A 47 -0.26 -12.95 13.02
C GLY A 47 -0.18 -13.66 11.66
N TYR A 48 -0.76 -13.08 10.61
CA TYR A 48 -0.71 -13.65 9.27
C TYR A 48 0.56 -13.24 8.53
N GLY A 49 1.21 -14.18 7.85
CA GLY A 49 2.41 -13.93 7.05
C GLY A 49 3.69 -14.37 7.75
N LYS A 50 4.80 -13.69 7.43
CA LYS A 50 6.15 -14.03 7.93
C LYS A 50 6.62 -13.13 9.09
N THR A 51 6.01 -11.97 9.25
CA THR A 51 6.40 -10.95 10.23
C THR A 51 5.27 -10.71 11.23
N LEU A 52 4.75 -9.48 11.36
CA LEU A 52 3.76 -9.08 12.35
C LEU A 52 2.34 -9.48 11.95
N SER A 53 1.92 -9.07 10.75
CA SER A 53 0.56 -9.26 10.24
C SER A 53 0.51 -9.03 8.73
N ALA A 54 -0.68 -9.20 8.15
CA ALA A 54 -0.97 -8.80 6.78
C ALA A 54 -2.24 -7.97 6.72
N ILE A 55 -2.40 -7.21 5.64
CA ILE A 55 -3.61 -6.45 5.32
C ILE A 55 -4.31 -7.10 4.12
N LYS A 56 -5.64 -7.05 4.09
CA LYS A 56 -6.41 -7.53 2.94
C LYS A 56 -7.68 -6.71 2.75
N ALA A 57 -8.00 -6.41 1.49
CA ALA A 57 -9.26 -5.75 1.13
C ALA A 57 -10.44 -6.74 1.25
N PHE A 58 -11.54 -6.26 1.80
CA PHE A 58 -12.82 -6.96 1.91
C PHE A 58 -13.94 -6.16 1.24
N PRO A 59 -14.94 -6.84 0.64
CA PRO A 59 -15.04 -8.29 0.49
C PRO A 59 -14.03 -8.86 -0.52
N THR A 60 -13.66 -10.14 -0.38
CA THR A 60 -12.53 -10.72 -1.14
C THR A 60 -12.88 -11.20 -2.55
N THR A 61 -14.11 -10.97 -3.00
CA THR A 61 -14.64 -11.42 -4.30
C THR A 61 -14.75 -10.29 -5.32
N GLU A 62 -14.54 -9.05 -4.90
CA GLU A 62 -14.70 -7.88 -5.75
C GLU A 62 -13.41 -7.52 -6.48
N TYR A 63 -13.57 -6.90 -7.65
CA TYR A 63 -12.50 -6.33 -8.43
C TYR A 63 -12.65 -4.81 -8.38
N PHE A 64 -11.68 -4.14 -7.76
CA PHE A 64 -11.73 -2.70 -7.56
C PHE A 64 -11.08 -1.94 -8.71
N THR A 65 -11.59 -0.72 -8.96
CA THR A 65 -11.04 0.26 -9.88
C THR A 65 -10.38 1.38 -9.07
N ALA A 66 -9.07 1.54 -9.26
CA ALA A 66 -8.30 2.56 -8.56
C ALA A 66 -8.84 3.97 -8.83
N GLY A 67 -9.01 4.77 -7.77
CA GLY A 67 -9.57 6.12 -7.85
C GLY A 67 -11.11 6.19 -7.94
N GLU A 68 -11.80 5.05 -8.07
CA GLU A 68 -13.26 5.02 -8.09
C GLU A 68 -13.83 4.34 -6.83
N ASP A 69 -13.68 3.02 -6.72
CA ASP A 69 -14.28 2.19 -5.66
C ASP A 69 -13.25 1.35 -4.90
N ALA A 70 -11.96 1.54 -5.16
CA ALA A 70 -10.91 0.89 -4.41
C ALA A 70 -10.70 1.54 -3.03
N PRO A 71 -10.77 0.77 -1.92
CA PRO A 71 -10.23 1.26 -0.65
C PRO A 71 -8.71 1.40 -0.76
N TYR A 72 -8.10 2.20 0.13
CA TYR A 72 -6.65 2.35 0.15
C TYR A 72 -6.10 2.58 1.55
N LEU A 73 -4.81 2.31 1.70
CA LEU A 73 -4.03 2.66 2.88
C LEU A 73 -3.04 3.76 2.52
N GLU A 74 -2.82 4.68 3.45
CA GLU A 74 -1.87 5.77 3.31
C GLU A 74 -0.74 5.60 4.31
N TYR A 75 0.50 5.77 3.84
CA TYR A 75 1.71 5.73 4.66
C TYR A 75 2.45 7.06 4.51
N HIS A 76 2.92 7.61 5.62
CA HIS A 76 3.70 8.84 5.60
C HIS A 76 5.18 8.52 5.81
N VAL A 77 5.99 8.95 4.84
CA VAL A 77 7.43 8.74 4.83
C VAL A 77 8.16 10.07 4.64
N VAL A 78 9.33 10.20 5.26
CA VAL A 78 10.27 11.30 5.06
C VAL A 78 11.57 10.70 4.54
N VAL A 79 11.92 11.04 3.30
CA VAL A 79 13.18 10.64 2.65
C VAL A 79 14.21 11.76 2.79
N SER A 80 15.49 11.41 2.88
CA SER A 80 16.57 12.41 3.03
C SER A 80 16.81 13.25 1.76
N GLU A 81 16.61 12.64 0.58
CA GLU A 81 16.83 13.27 -0.71
C GLU A 81 15.62 13.04 -1.64
N ALA A 82 15.25 14.09 -2.38
CA ALA A 82 14.25 13.99 -3.42
C ALA A 82 14.82 13.24 -4.63
N GLY A 83 13.99 12.42 -5.27
CA GLY A 83 14.38 11.65 -6.44
C GLY A 83 13.59 10.37 -6.56
N THR A 84 14.06 9.49 -7.42
CA THR A 84 13.46 8.17 -7.61
C THR A 84 13.82 7.24 -6.46
N HIS A 85 12.78 6.67 -5.86
CA HIS A 85 12.89 5.66 -4.81
C HIS A 85 12.21 4.37 -5.26
N GLU A 86 12.73 3.23 -4.81
CA GLU A 86 12.15 1.92 -5.08
C GLU A 86 11.19 1.53 -3.95
N ILE A 87 10.03 0.99 -4.32
CA ILE A 87 9.05 0.45 -3.37
C ILE A 87 8.94 -1.06 -3.61
N GLU A 88 9.33 -1.83 -2.61
CA GLU A 88 9.18 -3.29 -2.59
C GLU A 88 8.00 -3.71 -1.70
N LEU A 89 7.10 -4.52 -2.25
CA LEU A 89 5.94 -5.05 -1.52
C LEU A 89 6.16 -6.52 -1.17
N TYR A 90 6.18 -6.83 0.14
CA TYR A 90 6.23 -8.21 0.63
C TYR A 90 4.81 -8.79 0.71
N MET A 91 4.43 -9.55 -0.30
CA MET A 91 3.06 -10.08 -0.44
C MET A 91 3.01 -11.59 -0.19
N GLN A 92 1.87 -12.08 0.30
CA GLN A 92 1.63 -13.53 0.34
C GLN A 92 1.61 -14.05 -1.12
N PRO A 93 2.29 -15.16 -1.44
CA PRO A 93 2.33 -15.71 -2.80
C PRO A 93 0.98 -16.36 -3.16
N SER A 94 -0.02 -15.52 -3.41
CA SER A 94 -1.37 -15.89 -3.85
C SER A 94 -1.38 -16.12 -5.35
N ASN A 95 -2.15 -17.12 -5.78
CA ASN A 95 -2.43 -17.33 -7.21
C ASN A 95 -3.55 -16.38 -7.67
N PRO A 96 -3.50 -15.89 -8.91
CA PRO A 96 -4.60 -15.10 -9.46
C PRO A 96 -5.88 -15.95 -9.55
N VAL A 97 -7.01 -15.27 -9.35
CA VAL A 97 -8.34 -15.91 -9.31
C VAL A 97 -9.02 -15.97 -10.68
N THR A 98 -8.46 -15.30 -11.69
CA THR A 98 -8.93 -15.31 -13.09
C THR A 98 -8.00 -16.11 -14.00
N LYS A 99 -8.51 -16.47 -15.19
CA LYS A 99 -7.73 -17.21 -16.20
C LYS A 99 -6.67 -16.36 -16.88
N ASP A 100 -6.76 -15.04 -16.78
CA ASP A 100 -5.82 -14.11 -17.40
C ASP A 100 -4.46 -14.10 -16.68
N ASN A 101 -4.37 -14.77 -15.52
CA ASN A 101 -3.15 -14.94 -14.74
C ASN A 101 -2.50 -13.62 -14.32
N THR A 102 -3.33 -12.61 -14.04
CA THR A 102 -2.92 -11.27 -13.59
C THR A 102 -3.46 -10.97 -12.21
N LEU A 103 -2.71 -10.19 -11.44
CA LEU A 103 -3.14 -9.66 -10.14
C LEU A 103 -2.59 -8.26 -10.03
N PHE A 104 -3.44 -7.27 -9.79
CA PHE A 104 -3.05 -5.86 -9.84
C PHE A 104 -3.10 -5.20 -8.47
N CYS A 105 -2.23 -4.21 -8.28
CA CYS A 105 -2.20 -3.33 -7.11
C CYS A 105 -2.04 -1.88 -7.58
N GLY A 106 -2.82 -0.96 -7.02
CA GLY A 106 -2.67 0.48 -7.26
C GLY A 106 -1.68 1.09 -6.26
N ILE A 107 -0.73 1.87 -6.75
CA ILE A 107 0.24 2.61 -5.94
C ILE A 107 0.16 4.07 -6.36
N GLN A 108 0.05 4.97 -5.38
CA GLN A 108 0.07 6.41 -5.60
C GLN A 108 1.06 7.05 -4.64
N ALA A 109 1.87 7.97 -5.16
CA ALA A 109 2.74 8.81 -4.36
C ALA A 109 2.18 10.24 -4.39
N ASN A 110 2.03 10.85 -3.22
CA ASN A 110 1.50 12.21 -3.09
C ASN A 110 0.16 12.39 -3.85
N GLU A 111 0.09 13.39 -4.72
CA GLU A 111 -1.08 13.71 -5.55
C GLU A 111 -0.87 13.34 -7.03
N ASP A 112 0.13 12.50 -7.33
CA ASP A 112 0.42 12.05 -8.70
C ASP A 112 -0.59 11.02 -9.20
N ASP A 113 -0.46 10.60 -10.46
CA ASP A 113 -1.32 9.58 -11.05
C ASP A 113 -1.17 8.22 -10.35
N ILE A 114 -2.28 7.49 -10.24
CA ILE A 114 -2.27 6.14 -9.65
C ILE A 114 -1.67 5.15 -10.65
N ASN A 115 -0.57 4.50 -10.25
CA ASN A 115 0.09 3.46 -11.03
C ASN A 115 -0.50 2.08 -10.69
N VAL A 116 -1.16 1.43 -11.65
CA VAL A 116 -1.73 0.09 -11.50
C VAL A 116 -0.74 -0.95 -11.99
N VAL A 117 -0.11 -1.67 -11.06
CA VAL A 117 1.00 -2.60 -11.33
C VAL A 117 0.53 -4.06 -11.23
N ASN A 118 0.97 -4.91 -12.17
CA ASN A 118 0.73 -6.36 -12.10
C ASN A 118 1.79 -7.03 -11.20
N ILE A 119 1.37 -7.63 -10.09
CA ILE A 119 2.26 -8.17 -9.05
C ILE A 119 2.71 -9.62 -9.28
N ILE A 120 2.24 -10.28 -10.35
CA ILE A 120 2.62 -11.66 -10.69
C ILE A 120 3.79 -11.70 -11.67
N MET A 121 4.02 -10.62 -12.42
CA MET A 121 5.06 -10.61 -13.44
C MET A 121 6.43 -10.44 -12.79
N TRP A 122 7.35 -11.36 -13.08
CA TRP A 122 8.69 -11.46 -12.47
C TRP A 122 9.69 -10.41 -13.00
N GLU A 123 9.19 -9.33 -13.59
CA GLU A 123 9.93 -8.11 -13.88
C GLU A 123 9.02 -6.94 -13.47
N VAL A 124 9.61 -6.01 -12.71
CA VAL A 124 9.13 -4.66 -12.37
C VAL A 124 8.16 -4.50 -11.18
N SER A 125 8.75 -4.30 -9.99
CA SER A 125 8.26 -3.27 -9.06
C SER A 125 9.20 -2.07 -9.04
N PHE A 126 9.64 -1.61 -10.23
CA PHE A 126 10.27 -0.30 -10.36
C PHE A 126 9.15 0.72 -10.51
N CYS A 127 8.58 1.20 -9.40
CA CYS A 127 7.81 2.43 -9.45
C CYS A 127 8.82 3.58 -9.46
N THR A 128 9.15 4.09 -10.64
CA THR A 128 9.87 5.36 -10.76
C THR A 128 8.90 6.47 -10.38
N ILE A 129 8.99 6.95 -9.14
CA ILE A 129 8.34 8.20 -8.75
C ILE A 129 9.22 9.33 -9.33
N CYS A 130 8.63 10.16 -10.19
CA CYS A 130 9.25 11.31 -10.83
C CYS A 130 8.86 12.60 -10.12
#